data_AF-A0A2H0XMB4-F1
#
_entry.id   AF-A0A2H0XMB4-F1
#
_cell.length_a   1.000
_cell.length_b   1.000
_cell.length_c   1.000
_cell.angle_alpha   90.00
_cell.angle_beta   90.00
_cell.angle_gamma   90.00
#
_symmetry.space_group_name_H-M   'P 1'
#
loop_
_entity.id
_entity.type
_entity.pdbx_description
1 polymer ?
#
loop_
_entity_poly.entity_id
_entity_poly.type
_entity_poly.pdbx_seq_one_letter_code
_entity_poly.pdbx_strand_id
1 'polypeptide(L)'
;MKPYFYIGLSVIVVSEILLFLGERWVSMFFTPLVWTGYILFIDGVVYRIKRKSLLTTNKKTFCMMFPLSLGFWFVFEFYNLFIKNWKYEGLPSIWLTAIGMVWAFATIGPGILETTEFLKSIRAFNLSTKGFKIPNIVLRIVIVIGILCLLAPLVAPYRVSKYLVTSLWFGFVFLLDPINCMNEKNSIFSEWQEGNFQNFLCLFFGGLICGFLWELWNYWAATGWIYQIPYYLGPKIFEMPLLGYLGFPPLAMGYYAFYSFILRKTQQRQ
;
A
#
# COMPACT_ATOMS: atom_id res chain seq x y z
N MET A 1 4.68 5.80 26.77
CA MET A 1 4.74 5.59 25.31
C MET A 1 6.18 5.30 24.93
N LYS A 2 6.49 4.59 23.83
CA LYS A 2 7.88 4.39 23.40
C LYS A 2 8.46 5.69 22.78
N PRO A 3 9.77 5.97 22.89
CA PRO A 3 10.36 7.21 22.38
C PRO A 3 10.09 7.47 20.88
N TYR A 4 10.11 6.41 20.06
CA TYR A 4 9.91 6.53 18.62
C TYR A 4 8.52 7.01 18.22
N PHE A 5 7.50 6.86 19.07
CA PHE A 5 6.18 7.47 18.85
C PHE A 5 6.28 8.99 18.78
N TYR A 6 6.98 9.60 19.74
CA TYR A 6 7.15 11.04 19.80
C TYR A 6 8.04 11.53 18.66
N ILE A 7 9.07 10.76 18.29
CA ILE A 7 9.89 11.05 17.11
C ILE A 7 9.01 11.07 15.86
N GLY A 8 8.17 10.05 15.65
CA GLY A 8 7.26 9.98 14.52
C GLY A 8 6.31 11.18 14.44
N LEU A 9 5.67 11.50 15.57
CA LEU A 9 4.78 12.66 15.67
C LEU A 9 5.51 13.98 15.40
N SER A 10 6.69 14.17 15.98
CA SER A 10 7.52 15.36 15.76
C SER A 10 7.92 15.49 14.30
N VAL A 11 8.28 14.40 13.61
CA VAL A 11 8.61 14.42 12.18
C VAL A 11 7.41 14.92 11.36
N ILE A 12 6.21 14.44 11.64
CA ILE A 12 4.99 14.89 10.94
C ILE A 12 4.78 16.39 11.18
N VAL A 13 4.68 16.81 12.45
CA VAL A 13 4.37 18.20 12.83
C VAL A 13 5.43 19.17 12.33
N VAL A 14 6.71 18.85 12.49
CA VAL A 14 7.81 19.71 12.02
C VAL A 14 7.83 19.78 10.50
N SER A 15 7.57 18.67 9.79
CA SER A 15 7.49 18.69 8.33
C SER A 15 6.34 19.57 7.84
N GLU A 16 5.17 19.51 8.49
CA GLU A 16 4.02 20.38 8.16
C GLU A 16 4.34 21.85 8.42
N ILE A 17 4.93 22.18 9.57
CA ILE A 17 5.34 23.56 9.88
C ILE A 17 6.34 24.07 8.85
N LEU A 18 7.39 23.30 8.56
CA LEU A 18 8.44 23.72 7.61
C LEU A 18 7.92 23.83 6.18
N LEU A 19 6.95 22.99 5.78
CA LEU A 19 6.25 23.12 4.51
C LEU A 19 5.52 24.47 4.41
N PHE A 20 4.74 24.85 5.42
CA PHE A 20 4.02 26.15 5.42
C PHE A 20 4.95 27.36 5.57
N LEU A 21 6.14 27.17 6.15
CA LEU A 21 7.20 28.18 6.15
C LEU A 21 7.96 28.28 4.81
N GLY A 22 7.64 27.43 3.83
CA GLY A 22 8.24 27.45 2.50
C GLY A 22 9.66 26.89 2.44
N GLU A 23 10.04 26.03 3.39
CA GLU A 23 11.36 25.40 3.37
C GLU A 23 11.46 24.46 2.15
N ARG A 24 12.44 24.72 1.28
CA ARG A 24 12.54 24.10 -0.04
C ARG A 24 12.82 22.60 0.04
N TRP A 25 13.67 22.17 0.97
CA TRP A 25 14.08 20.78 1.09
C TRP A 25 12.94 19.90 1.63
N VAL A 26 12.23 20.37 2.65
CA VAL A 26 11.04 19.74 3.19
C VAL A 26 9.93 19.73 2.16
N SER A 27 9.67 20.82 1.46
CA SER A 27 8.64 20.84 0.40
C SER A 27 8.92 19.82 -0.70
N MET A 28 10.19 19.60 -1.03
CA MET A 28 10.65 18.61 -2.02
C MET A 28 10.53 17.17 -1.49
N PHE A 29 10.89 16.91 -0.23
CA PHE A 29 10.85 15.57 0.35
C PHE A 29 9.65 15.36 1.29
N PHE A 30 8.59 16.16 1.13
CA PHE A 30 7.50 16.24 2.09
C PHE A 30 6.84 14.88 2.29
N THR A 31 6.40 14.25 1.19
CA THR A 31 5.75 12.95 1.18
C THR A 31 6.57 11.85 1.89
N PRO A 32 7.84 11.56 1.52
CA PRO A 32 8.62 10.56 2.24
C PRO A 32 8.91 10.90 3.71
N LEU A 33 9.07 12.18 4.05
CA LEU A 33 9.28 12.62 5.44
C LEU A 33 8.06 12.30 6.31
N VAL A 34 6.86 12.71 5.89
CA VAL A 34 5.63 12.48 6.65
C VAL A 34 5.28 11.00 6.72
N TRP A 35 5.51 10.22 5.65
CA TRP A 35 5.35 8.76 5.71
C TRP A 35 6.28 8.11 6.73
N THR A 36 7.54 8.54 6.79
CA THR A 36 8.51 8.04 7.78
C THR A 36 8.04 8.35 9.21
N GLY A 37 7.56 9.58 9.44
CA GLY A 37 6.98 9.97 10.72
C GLY A 37 5.72 9.16 11.06
N TYR A 38 4.83 8.98 10.09
CA TYR A 38 3.58 8.24 10.22
C TYR A 38 3.80 6.78 10.62
N ILE A 39 4.73 6.06 9.99
CA ILE A 39 5.06 4.67 10.34
C ILE A 39 5.45 4.55 11.81
N LEU A 40 6.36 5.43 12.28
CA LEU A 40 6.81 5.40 13.68
C LEU A 40 5.70 5.79 14.65
N PHE A 41 4.90 6.78 14.29
CA PHE A 41 3.76 7.22 15.08
C PHE A 41 2.74 6.09 15.25
N ILE A 42 2.29 5.50 14.15
CA ILE A 42 1.23 4.50 14.15
C ILE A 42 1.70 3.18 14.80
N ASP A 43 2.93 2.73 14.57
CA ASP A 43 3.51 1.57 15.28
C ASP A 43 3.53 1.84 16.80
N GLY A 44 3.84 3.08 17.20
CA GLY A 44 3.83 3.50 18.60
C GLY A 44 2.43 3.45 19.23
N VAL A 45 1.39 3.81 18.45
CA VAL A 45 -0.01 3.65 18.85
C VAL A 45 -0.36 2.18 19.02
N VAL A 46 -0.01 1.32 18.06
CA VAL A 46 -0.20 -0.14 18.13
C VAL A 46 0.47 -0.69 19.38
N TYR A 47 1.72 -0.29 19.65
CA TYR A 47 2.45 -0.71 20.84
C TYR A 47 1.76 -0.27 22.14
N ARG A 48 1.15 0.92 22.18
CA ARG A 48 0.38 1.36 23.35
C ARG A 48 -0.80 0.43 23.63
N ILE A 49 -1.50 0.01 22.59
CA ILE A 49 -2.73 -0.79 22.68
C ILE A 49 -2.41 -2.26 23.01
N LYS A 50 -1.48 -2.87 22.26
CA LYS A 50 -1.17 -4.31 22.35
C LYS A 50 0.03 -4.66 23.22
N ARG A 51 0.84 -3.66 23.63
CA ARG A 51 2.18 -3.84 24.24
C ARG A 51 3.18 -4.61 23.36
N LYS A 52 2.84 -4.80 22.09
CA LYS A 52 3.61 -5.44 21.03
C LYS A 52 3.32 -4.69 19.74
N SER A 53 4.35 -4.43 18.94
CA SER A 53 4.24 -3.89 17.59
C SER A 53 5.26 -4.57 16.66
N LEU A 54 5.23 -4.26 15.36
CA LEU A 54 6.16 -4.84 14.40
C LEU A 54 7.58 -4.35 14.69
N LEU A 55 7.76 -3.06 14.96
CA LEU A 55 9.06 -2.47 15.29
C LEU A 55 9.65 -3.01 16.60
N THR A 56 8.82 -3.36 17.59
CA THR A 56 9.35 -3.88 18.87
C THR A 56 9.55 -5.38 18.88
N THR A 57 8.58 -6.12 18.33
CA THR A 57 8.47 -7.57 18.51
C THR A 57 9.02 -8.34 17.31
N ASN A 58 8.94 -7.75 16.11
CA ASN A 58 9.34 -8.42 14.89
C ASN A 58 10.12 -7.49 13.93
N LYS A 59 11.24 -6.97 14.43
CA LYS A 59 12.12 -6.02 13.73
C LYS A 59 12.53 -6.51 12.34
N LYS A 60 12.81 -7.80 12.18
CA LYS A 60 13.21 -8.36 10.88
C LYS A 60 12.09 -8.22 9.86
N THR A 61 10.87 -8.60 10.24
CA THR A 61 9.68 -8.48 9.42
C THR A 61 9.36 -7.01 9.12
N PHE A 62 9.52 -6.12 10.10
CA PHE A 62 9.42 -4.66 9.90
C PHE A 62 10.43 -4.13 8.88
N CYS A 63 11.72 -4.45 9.02
CA CYS A 63 12.76 -4.01 8.08
C CYS A 63 12.56 -4.57 6.67
N MET A 64 12.02 -5.78 6.53
CA MET A 64 11.72 -6.37 5.22
C MET A 64 10.60 -5.64 4.47
N MET A 65 9.72 -4.90 5.15
CA MET A 65 8.62 -4.18 4.50
C MET A 65 9.14 -3.09 3.56
N PHE A 66 10.25 -2.42 3.90
CA PHE A 66 10.82 -1.33 3.11
C PHE A 66 11.33 -1.78 1.71
N PRO A 67 12.25 -2.76 1.58
CA PRO A 67 12.69 -3.22 0.26
C PRO A 67 11.57 -3.90 -0.53
N LEU A 68 10.61 -4.55 0.13
CA LEU A 68 9.45 -5.15 -0.55
C LEU A 68 8.51 -4.07 -1.08
N SER A 69 8.28 -3.00 -0.33
CA SER A 69 7.51 -1.84 -0.80
C SER A 69 8.18 -1.20 -2.00
N LEU A 70 9.48 -0.96 -1.91
CA LEU A 70 10.27 -0.41 -3.01
C LEU A 70 10.12 -1.26 -4.29
N GLY A 71 10.33 -2.58 -4.17
CA GLY A 71 10.19 -3.50 -5.30
C GLY A 71 8.77 -3.51 -5.87
N PHE A 72 7.75 -3.52 -5.02
CA PHE A 72 6.35 -3.49 -5.45
C PHE A 72 6.04 -2.21 -6.25
N TRP A 73 6.42 -1.04 -5.75
CA TRP A 73 6.19 0.24 -6.45
C TRP A 73 6.96 0.35 -7.76
N PHE A 74 8.20 -0.17 -7.84
CA PHE A 74 8.93 -0.20 -9.11
C PHE A 74 8.26 -1.09 -10.16
N VAL A 75 7.54 -2.14 -9.76
CA VAL A 75 6.72 -2.89 -10.71
C VAL A 75 5.61 -1.99 -11.28
N PHE A 76 4.95 -1.18 -10.46
CA PHE A 76 3.96 -0.21 -10.96
C PHE A 76 4.59 0.83 -11.91
N GLU A 77 5.79 1.35 -11.60
CA GLU A 77 6.53 2.23 -12.50
C GLU A 77 6.82 1.57 -13.85
N PHE A 78 7.20 0.28 -13.85
CA PHE A 78 7.37 -0.48 -15.07
C PHE A 78 6.07 -0.55 -15.90
N TYR A 79 4.93 -0.82 -15.26
CA TYR A 79 3.63 -0.77 -15.95
C TYR A 79 3.30 0.62 -16.48
N ASN A 80 3.69 1.68 -15.77
CA ASN A 80 3.42 3.05 -16.18
C ASN A 80 4.08 3.43 -17.52
N LEU A 81 5.17 2.75 -17.91
CA LEU A 81 5.77 2.91 -19.24
C LEU A 81 4.77 2.59 -20.37
N PHE A 82 3.81 1.70 -20.12
CA PHE A 82 2.80 1.24 -21.07
C PHE A 82 1.45 1.93 -20.92
N ILE A 83 0.99 2.15 -19.68
CA ILE A 83 -0.34 2.71 -19.41
C ILE A 83 -0.34 4.24 -19.32
N LYS A 84 0.79 4.85 -18.94
CA LYS A 84 0.98 6.30 -18.75
C LYS A 84 -0.16 6.95 -17.96
N ASN A 85 -0.53 6.33 -16.83
CA ASN A 85 -1.63 6.82 -15.99
C ASN A 85 -1.18 7.80 -14.92
N TRP A 86 0.12 8.01 -14.74
CA TRP A 86 0.64 9.07 -13.89
C TRP A 86 1.94 9.65 -14.42
N LYS A 87 2.22 10.88 -14.00
CA LYS A 87 3.48 11.58 -14.24
C LYS A 87 3.94 12.31 -12.99
N TYR A 88 5.24 12.58 -12.92
CA TYR A 88 5.83 13.38 -11.86
C TYR A 88 6.01 14.82 -12.32
N GLU A 89 5.75 15.77 -11.42
CA GLU A 89 6.00 17.20 -11.65
C GLU A 89 6.87 17.80 -10.55
N GLY A 90 7.52 18.93 -10.87
CA GLY A 90 8.37 19.67 -9.93
C GLY A 90 9.71 19.01 -9.59
N LEU A 91 10.07 17.91 -10.27
CA LEU A 91 11.23 17.08 -9.94
C LEU A 91 12.58 17.84 -9.99
N PRO A 92 13.48 17.63 -8.99
CA PRO A 92 14.81 18.22 -8.95
C PRO A 92 15.79 17.47 -9.88
N SER A 93 17.10 17.64 -9.65
CA SER A 93 18.13 16.88 -10.36
C SER A 93 17.90 15.35 -10.26
N ILE A 94 18.42 14.61 -11.24
CA ILE A 94 18.19 13.17 -11.37
C ILE A 94 18.52 12.37 -10.09
N TRP A 95 19.60 12.75 -9.39
CA TRP A 95 20.03 12.08 -8.16
C TRP A 95 19.10 12.37 -6.98
N LEU A 96 18.64 13.61 -6.83
CA LEU A 96 17.69 13.97 -5.78
C LEU A 96 16.32 13.32 -6.03
N THR A 97 15.90 13.27 -7.29
CA THR A 97 14.70 12.54 -7.71
C THR A 97 14.80 11.06 -7.35
N ALA A 98 15.92 10.40 -7.69
CA ALA A 98 16.11 8.99 -7.37
C ALA A 98 16.06 8.73 -5.86
N ILE A 99 16.69 9.59 -5.04
CA ILE A 99 16.63 9.48 -3.58
C ILE A 99 15.19 9.65 -3.07
N GLY A 100 14.48 10.67 -3.55
CA GLY A 100 13.09 10.93 -3.15
C GLY A 100 12.14 9.79 -3.52
N MET A 101 12.26 9.26 -4.74
CA MET A 101 11.47 8.12 -5.20
C MET A 101 11.75 6.86 -4.37
N VAL A 102 13.03 6.51 -4.17
CA VAL A 102 13.41 5.34 -3.37
C VAL A 102 12.88 5.46 -1.94
N TRP A 103 13.00 6.64 -1.35
CA TRP A 103 12.51 6.88 0.00
C TRP A 103 10.99 6.78 0.07
N ALA A 104 10.26 7.49 -0.79
CA ALA A 104 8.80 7.48 -0.79
C ALA A 104 8.26 6.07 -1.01
N PHE A 105 8.76 5.37 -2.04
CA PHE A 105 8.35 4.02 -2.37
C PHE A 105 8.68 3.00 -1.29
N ALA A 106 9.79 3.17 -0.57
CA ALA A 106 10.11 2.28 0.55
C ALA A 106 9.11 2.43 1.71
N THR A 107 8.47 3.59 1.89
CA THR A 107 7.66 3.89 3.07
C THR A 107 6.16 3.63 2.93
N ILE A 108 5.59 3.66 1.72
CA ILE A 108 4.12 3.54 1.55
C ILE A 108 3.61 2.15 1.99
N GLY A 109 4.26 1.08 1.57
CA GLY A 109 3.91 -0.30 1.94
C GLY A 109 3.94 -0.52 3.45
N PRO A 110 5.02 -0.14 4.17
CA PRO A 110 5.02 -0.13 5.61
C PRO A 110 3.85 0.63 6.23
N GLY A 111 3.55 1.83 5.71
CA GLY A 111 2.41 2.63 6.16
C GLY A 111 1.07 1.90 6.04
N ILE A 112 0.84 1.18 4.94
CA ILE A 112 -0.37 0.38 4.71
C ILE A 112 -0.50 -0.75 5.74
N LEU A 113 0.55 -1.54 5.94
CA LEU A 113 0.51 -2.70 6.83
C LEU A 113 0.43 -2.28 8.31
N GLU A 114 1.11 -1.21 8.70
CA GLU A 114 1.01 -0.66 10.05
C GLU A 114 -0.40 -0.08 10.33
N THR A 115 -1.00 0.62 9.37
CA THR A 115 -2.38 1.10 9.48
C THR A 115 -3.36 -0.07 9.60
N THR A 116 -3.12 -1.12 8.85
CA THR A 116 -3.91 -2.37 8.93
C THR A 116 -3.78 -2.99 10.33
N GLU A 117 -2.56 -3.05 10.88
CA GLU A 117 -2.31 -3.59 12.22
C GLU A 117 -2.92 -2.73 13.33
N PHE A 118 -2.95 -1.40 13.14
CA PHE A 118 -3.68 -0.46 13.98
C PHE A 118 -5.18 -0.76 14.00
N LEU A 119 -5.83 -0.87 12.83
CA LEU A 119 -7.25 -1.22 12.74
C LEU A 119 -7.56 -2.56 13.42
N LYS A 120 -6.69 -3.56 13.24
CA LYS A 120 -6.77 -4.83 13.96
C LYS A 120 -6.62 -4.65 15.48
N SER A 121 -5.73 -3.74 15.92
CA SER A 121 -5.44 -3.53 17.34
C SER A 121 -6.60 -2.94 18.13
N ILE A 122 -7.38 -2.06 17.51
CA ILE A 122 -8.58 -1.48 18.10
C ILE A 122 -9.82 -2.35 17.87
N ARG A 123 -9.67 -3.51 17.20
CA ARG A 123 -10.78 -4.39 16.79
C ARG A 123 -11.86 -3.61 16.01
N ALA A 124 -11.43 -2.76 15.08
CA ALA A 124 -12.31 -1.90 14.29
C ALA A 124 -13.42 -2.70 13.58
N PHE A 125 -13.10 -3.93 13.22
CA PHE A 125 -14.04 -4.87 12.61
C PHE A 125 -14.00 -6.20 13.37
N ASN A 126 -15.17 -6.77 13.58
CA ASN A 126 -15.34 -8.12 14.10
C ASN A 126 -16.40 -8.84 13.25
N LEU A 127 -15.99 -9.26 12.06
CA LEU A 127 -16.85 -10.02 11.15
C LEU A 127 -16.29 -11.43 11.01
N SER A 128 -16.93 -12.35 11.72
CA SER A 128 -16.70 -13.78 11.59
C SER A 128 -18.00 -14.46 11.19
N THR A 129 -17.93 -15.31 10.18
CA THR A 129 -19.06 -16.10 9.68
C THR A 129 -18.67 -17.57 9.61
N LYS A 130 -19.59 -18.42 9.16
CA LYS A 130 -19.25 -19.82 8.87
C LYS A 130 -18.32 -19.84 7.66
N GLY A 131 -17.12 -20.38 7.84
CA GLY A 131 -16.15 -20.59 6.75
C GLY A 131 -16.72 -21.44 5.62
N PHE A 132 -16.19 -21.24 4.42
CA PHE A 132 -16.59 -21.97 3.21
C PHE A 132 -15.34 -22.45 2.47
N LYS A 133 -15.36 -23.68 1.96
CA LYS A 133 -14.21 -24.18 1.19
C LYS A 133 -14.24 -23.60 -0.21
N ILE A 134 -13.14 -22.94 -0.58
CA ILE A 134 -12.89 -22.53 -1.97
C ILE A 134 -12.18 -23.71 -2.67
N PRO A 135 -12.78 -24.34 -3.69
CA PRO A 135 -12.14 -25.44 -4.40
C PRO A 135 -10.85 -24.98 -5.11
N ASN A 136 -9.83 -25.86 -5.16
CA ASN A 136 -8.57 -25.55 -5.83
C ASN A 136 -8.73 -25.15 -7.31
N ILE A 137 -9.77 -25.66 -8.00
CA ILE A 137 -10.07 -25.24 -9.37
C ILE A 137 -10.46 -23.76 -9.45
N VAL A 138 -11.22 -23.26 -8.48
CA VAL A 138 -11.61 -21.83 -8.42
C VAL A 138 -10.37 -20.98 -8.18
N LEU A 139 -9.49 -21.37 -7.24
CA LEU A 139 -8.23 -20.66 -7.00
C LEU A 139 -7.35 -20.60 -8.26
N ARG A 140 -7.25 -21.70 -9.02
CA ARG A 140 -6.51 -21.73 -10.30
C ARG A 140 -7.14 -20.83 -11.36
N ILE A 141 -8.48 -20.78 -11.46
CA ILE A 141 -9.18 -19.86 -12.37
C ILE A 141 -8.87 -18.41 -12.00
N VAL A 142 -8.93 -18.06 -10.71
CA VAL A 142 -8.60 -16.70 -10.24
C VAL A 142 -7.14 -16.34 -10.57
N ILE A 143 -6.20 -17.28 -10.44
CA ILE A 143 -4.81 -17.09 -10.87
C ILE A 143 -4.73 -16.76 -12.36
N VAL A 144 -5.41 -17.53 -13.21
CA VAL A 144 -5.42 -17.28 -14.67
C VAL A 144 -5.98 -15.90 -14.97
N ILE A 145 -7.07 -15.51 -14.31
CA ILE A 145 -7.63 -14.15 -14.42
C ILE A 145 -6.59 -13.10 -13.99
N GLY A 146 -5.89 -13.31 -12.87
CA GLY A 146 -4.82 -12.44 -12.41
C GLY A 146 -3.68 -12.28 -13.42
N ILE A 147 -3.24 -13.39 -14.02
CA ILE A 147 -2.22 -13.38 -15.10
C ILE A 147 -2.72 -12.55 -16.28
N LEU A 148 -3.95 -12.77 -16.74
CA LEU A 148 -4.52 -12.02 -17.85
C LEU A 148 -4.64 -10.52 -17.53
N CYS A 149 -5.07 -10.17 -16.30
CA CYS A 149 -5.17 -8.79 -15.83
C CYS A 149 -3.82 -8.06 -15.82
N LEU A 150 -2.73 -8.77 -15.51
CA LEU A 150 -1.36 -8.25 -15.48
C LEU A 150 -0.70 -8.26 -16.87
N LEU A 151 -1.00 -9.22 -17.74
CA LEU A 151 -0.43 -9.24 -19.09
C LEU A 151 -1.14 -8.27 -20.05
N ALA A 152 -2.44 -8.04 -19.87
CA ALA A 152 -3.22 -7.20 -20.79
C ALA A 152 -2.66 -5.77 -20.95
N PRO A 153 -2.26 -5.04 -19.90
CA PRO A 153 -1.64 -3.72 -20.03
C PRO A 153 -0.29 -3.72 -20.80
N LEU A 154 0.43 -4.84 -20.81
CA LEU A 154 1.75 -4.96 -21.43
C LEU A 154 1.66 -5.28 -22.93
N VAL A 155 0.68 -6.08 -23.32
CA VAL A 155 0.51 -6.58 -24.70
C VAL A 155 -0.43 -5.70 -25.51
N ALA A 156 -1.42 -5.07 -24.86
CA ALA A 156 -2.40 -4.25 -25.56
C ALA A 156 -1.77 -2.96 -26.11
N PRO A 157 -2.26 -2.44 -27.26
CA PRO A 157 -1.81 -1.16 -27.78
C PRO A 157 -2.17 -0.03 -26.81
N TYR A 158 -1.39 1.06 -26.84
CA TYR A 158 -1.56 2.20 -25.91
C TYR A 158 -3.00 2.72 -25.81
N ARG A 159 -3.74 2.71 -26.94
CA ARG A 159 -5.15 3.13 -27.00
C ARG A 159 -6.05 2.36 -26.03
N VAL A 160 -5.70 1.10 -25.74
CA VAL A 160 -6.41 0.22 -24.81
C VAL A 160 -5.71 0.20 -23.46
N SER A 161 -4.37 0.06 -23.41
CA SER A 161 -3.62 -0.10 -22.15
C SER A 161 -3.86 1.03 -21.14
N LYS A 162 -4.02 2.28 -21.61
CA LYS A 162 -4.31 3.44 -20.75
C LYS A 162 -5.60 3.31 -19.91
N TYR A 163 -6.52 2.42 -20.31
CA TYR A 163 -7.76 2.14 -19.58
C TYR A 163 -7.64 0.97 -18.59
N LEU A 164 -6.53 0.22 -18.62
CA LEU A 164 -6.36 -1.03 -17.89
C LEU A 164 -5.71 -0.86 -16.51
N VAL A 165 -5.64 0.37 -15.97
CA VAL A 165 -5.12 0.61 -14.60
C VAL A 165 -5.85 -0.21 -13.54
N THR A 166 -7.17 -0.37 -13.70
CA THR A 166 -7.98 -1.17 -12.79
C THR A 166 -7.59 -2.65 -12.84
N SER A 167 -7.27 -3.20 -14.01
CA SER A 167 -6.82 -4.59 -14.10
C SER A 167 -5.49 -4.78 -13.39
N LEU A 168 -4.59 -3.79 -13.43
CA LEU A 168 -3.34 -3.81 -12.69
C LEU A 168 -3.57 -3.86 -11.17
N TRP A 169 -4.51 -3.05 -10.65
CA TRP A 169 -4.83 -3.02 -9.22
C TRP A 169 -5.31 -4.37 -8.67
N PHE A 170 -6.22 -5.03 -9.38
CA PHE A 170 -6.75 -6.33 -8.97
C PHE A 170 -5.84 -7.51 -9.35
N GLY A 171 -5.04 -7.36 -10.41
CA GLY A 171 -4.23 -8.43 -10.97
C GLY A 171 -3.27 -9.06 -9.96
N PHE A 172 -2.64 -8.26 -9.11
CA PHE A 172 -1.75 -8.78 -8.05
C PHE A 172 -2.50 -9.60 -6.99
N VAL A 173 -3.69 -9.16 -6.57
CA VAL A 173 -4.51 -9.90 -5.60
C VAL A 173 -4.92 -11.24 -6.20
N PHE A 174 -5.44 -11.22 -7.43
CA PHE A 174 -5.92 -12.42 -8.11
C PHE A 174 -4.78 -13.39 -8.47
N LEU A 175 -3.58 -12.89 -8.72
CA LEU A 175 -2.43 -13.75 -8.95
C LEU A 175 -1.88 -14.33 -7.65
N LEU A 176 -1.53 -13.48 -6.68
CA LEU A 176 -0.68 -13.87 -5.57
C LEU A 176 -1.45 -14.43 -4.38
N ASP A 177 -2.64 -13.92 -4.08
CA ASP A 177 -3.38 -14.38 -2.90
C ASP A 177 -3.86 -15.84 -3.01
N PRO A 178 -4.40 -16.33 -4.16
CA PRO A 178 -4.71 -17.75 -4.30
C PRO A 178 -3.47 -18.64 -4.26
N ILE A 179 -2.32 -18.18 -4.76
CA ILE A 179 -1.05 -18.92 -4.67
C ILE A 179 -0.63 -19.04 -3.21
N ASN A 180 -0.77 -17.96 -2.42
CA ASN A 180 -0.52 -18.00 -0.99
C ASN A 180 -1.48 -18.96 -0.28
N CYS A 181 -2.76 -18.93 -0.63
CA CYS A 181 -3.79 -19.83 -0.09
C CYS A 181 -3.44 -21.31 -0.32
N MET A 182 -3.03 -21.68 -1.54
CA MET A 182 -2.65 -23.06 -1.86
C MET A 182 -1.33 -23.50 -1.22
N ASN A 183 -0.45 -22.57 -0.88
CA ASN A 183 0.84 -22.83 -0.24
C ASN A 183 0.79 -22.65 1.29
N GLU A 184 -0.40 -22.59 1.89
CA GLU A 184 -0.63 -22.40 3.33
C GLU A 184 0.12 -21.20 3.92
N LYS A 185 0.31 -20.14 3.14
CA LYS A 185 0.85 -18.86 3.59
C LYS A 185 -0.29 -17.95 4.05
N ASN A 186 0.06 -16.82 4.65
CA ASN A 186 -0.91 -15.77 4.97
C ASN A 186 -1.62 -15.33 3.68
N SER A 187 -2.94 -15.43 3.66
CA SER A 187 -3.78 -15.17 2.49
C SER A 187 -5.17 -14.71 2.94
N ILE A 188 -5.73 -13.77 2.20
CA ILE A 188 -7.10 -13.30 2.39
C ILE A 188 -8.09 -14.45 2.13
N PHE A 189 -7.88 -15.23 1.06
CA PHE A 189 -8.71 -16.40 0.75
C PHE A 189 -8.65 -17.48 1.82
N SER A 190 -7.48 -17.76 2.41
CA SER A 190 -7.39 -18.72 3.53
C SER A 190 -8.21 -18.26 4.72
N GLU A 191 -8.13 -16.97 5.08
CA GLU A 191 -8.92 -16.42 6.19
C GLU A 191 -10.43 -16.47 5.90
N TRP A 192 -10.85 -16.23 4.66
CA TRP A 192 -12.25 -16.38 4.26
C TRP A 192 -12.74 -17.83 4.35
N GLN A 193 -11.88 -18.80 4.03
CA GLN A 193 -12.21 -20.22 4.19
C GLN A 193 -12.43 -20.62 5.65
N GLU A 194 -11.76 -19.93 6.58
CA GLU A 194 -11.96 -20.04 8.02
C GLU A 194 -13.15 -19.20 8.53
N GLY A 195 -13.76 -18.39 7.68
CA GLY A 195 -14.86 -17.50 8.02
C GLY A 195 -14.42 -16.21 8.69
N ASN A 196 -13.14 -15.86 8.61
CA ASN A 196 -12.58 -14.62 9.15
C ASN A 196 -12.43 -13.56 8.04
N PHE A 197 -13.22 -12.49 8.14
CA PHE A 197 -13.18 -11.37 7.20
C PHE A 197 -12.48 -10.14 7.77
N GLN A 198 -11.96 -10.23 8.99
CA GLN A 198 -11.39 -9.09 9.71
C GLN A 198 -10.19 -8.50 8.97
N ASN A 199 -9.24 -9.32 8.50
CA ASN A 199 -8.07 -8.81 7.80
C ASN A 199 -8.42 -8.17 6.47
N PHE A 200 -9.35 -8.75 5.72
CA PHE A 200 -9.87 -8.16 4.49
C PHE A 200 -10.42 -6.75 4.73
N LEU A 201 -11.27 -6.58 5.74
CA LEU A 201 -11.83 -5.28 6.09
C LEU A 201 -10.75 -4.31 6.59
N CYS A 202 -9.81 -4.78 7.41
CA CYS A 202 -8.70 -3.95 7.88
C CYS A 202 -7.79 -3.50 6.72
N LEU A 203 -7.51 -4.37 5.73
CA LEU A 203 -6.75 -4.01 4.53
C LEU A 203 -7.53 -3.06 3.64
N PHE A 204 -8.84 -3.28 3.50
CA PHE A 204 -9.71 -2.42 2.70
C PHE A 204 -9.72 -0.99 3.25
N PHE A 205 -10.05 -0.83 4.53
CA PHE A 205 -10.07 0.49 5.17
C PHE A 205 -8.68 1.05 5.43
N GLY A 206 -7.68 0.20 5.68
CA GLY A 206 -6.27 0.61 5.76
C GLY A 206 -5.80 1.20 4.43
N GLY A 207 -6.17 0.57 3.31
CA GLY A 207 -5.96 1.09 1.96
C GLY A 207 -6.65 2.43 1.74
N LEU A 208 -7.92 2.58 2.14
CA LEU A 208 -8.62 3.87 2.02
C LEU A 208 -7.98 4.99 2.86
N ILE A 209 -7.62 4.70 4.11
CA ILE A 209 -6.96 5.67 5.00
C ILE A 209 -5.60 6.07 4.40
N CYS A 210 -4.78 5.10 4.02
CA CYS A 210 -3.48 5.38 3.43
C CYS A 210 -3.59 6.08 2.06
N GLY A 211 -4.63 5.77 1.27
CA GLY A 211 -4.92 6.46 0.03
C GLY A 211 -5.30 7.92 0.25
N PHE A 212 -6.13 8.19 1.26
CA PHE A 212 -6.45 9.56 1.66
C PHE A 212 -5.22 10.32 2.15
N LEU A 213 -4.40 9.71 3.00
CA LEU A 213 -3.16 10.34 3.50
C LEU A 213 -2.15 10.56 2.37
N TRP A 214 -2.03 9.60 1.45
CA TRP A 214 -1.21 9.74 0.24
C TRP A 214 -1.62 10.97 -0.56
N GLU A 215 -2.90 11.11 -0.85
CA GLU A 215 -3.43 12.24 -1.62
C GLU A 215 -3.29 13.57 -0.89
N LEU A 216 -3.58 13.59 0.41
CA LEU A 216 -3.39 14.77 1.26
C LEU A 216 -1.94 15.25 1.21
N TRP A 217 -0.97 14.36 1.44
CA TRP A 217 0.44 14.75 1.50
C TRP A 217 1.03 15.06 0.12
N ASN A 218 0.62 14.31 -0.90
CA ASN A 218 1.03 14.55 -2.28
C ASN A 218 0.56 15.91 -2.80
N TYR A 219 -0.65 16.34 -2.44
CA TYR A 219 -1.22 17.62 -2.87
C TYR A 219 -0.39 18.84 -2.45
N TRP A 220 0.20 18.78 -1.24
CA TRP A 220 0.99 19.88 -0.70
C TRP A 220 2.47 19.81 -1.07
N ALA A 221 2.96 18.66 -1.55
CA ALA A 221 4.37 18.49 -1.88
C ALA A 221 4.74 19.30 -3.14
N ALA A 222 5.94 19.90 -3.14
CA ALA A 222 6.45 20.63 -4.31
C ALA A 222 6.83 19.69 -5.46
N THR A 223 7.19 18.44 -5.15
CA THR A 223 7.35 17.36 -6.11
C THR A 223 6.20 16.39 -5.95
N GLY A 224 5.38 16.24 -6.98
CA GLY A 224 4.09 15.57 -6.87
C GLY A 224 3.85 14.54 -7.94
N TRP A 225 3.04 13.55 -7.58
CA TRP A 225 2.43 12.58 -8.47
C TRP A 225 1.11 13.15 -9.02
N ILE A 226 0.97 13.18 -10.34
CA ILE A 226 -0.25 13.68 -10.99
C ILE A 226 -0.87 12.59 -11.85
N TYR A 227 -2.17 12.36 -11.63
CA TYR A 227 -2.93 11.35 -12.35
C TYR A 227 -3.31 11.79 -13.77
N GLN A 228 -3.14 10.89 -14.72
CA GLN A 228 -3.51 10.99 -16.13
C GLN A 228 -4.54 9.88 -16.46
N ILE A 229 -5.70 9.93 -15.79
CA ILE A 229 -6.76 8.94 -15.99
C ILE A 229 -7.59 9.34 -17.21
N PRO A 230 -7.78 8.44 -18.21
CA PRO A 230 -8.40 8.79 -19.49
C PRO A 230 -9.93 8.82 -19.47
N TYR A 231 -10.56 8.86 -18.30
CA TYR A 231 -12.01 8.89 -18.11
C TYR A 231 -12.40 9.65 -16.84
N TYR A 232 -13.63 10.18 -16.84
CA TYR A 232 -14.17 10.92 -15.70
C TYR A 232 -14.58 9.96 -14.58
N LEU A 233 -14.06 10.19 -13.38
CA LEU A 233 -14.27 9.36 -12.20
C LEU A 233 -14.93 10.14 -11.05
N GLY A 234 -15.68 11.19 -11.38
CA GLY A 234 -16.33 12.07 -10.42
C GLY A 234 -15.47 13.28 -10.01
N PRO A 235 -15.91 14.03 -8.99
CA PRO A 235 -15.14 15.17 -8.47
C PRO A 235 -13.81 14.71 -7.89
N LYS A 236 -12.81 15.61 -7.93
CA LYS A 236 -11.51 15.35 -7.30
C LYS A 236 -11.54 15.70 -5.81
N ILE A 237 -10.91 14.86 -5.00
CA ILE A 237 -10.45 15.22 -3.66
C ILE A 237 -8.93 15.18 -3.75
N PHE A 238 -8.27 16.33 -3.61
CA PHE A 238 -6.87 16.51 -3.97
C PHE A 238 -6.62 16.20 -5.45
N GLU A 239 -5.64 15.35 -5.80
CA GLU A 239 -5.33 15.03 -7.19
C GLU A 239 -6.17 13.87 -7.75
N MET A 240 -6.59 12.95 -6.88
CA MET A 240 -7.35 11.75 -7.24
C MET A 240 -8.86 12.03 -7.37
N PRO A 241 -9.52 11.53 -8.43
CA PRO A 241 -10.97 11.49 -8.51
C PRO A 241 -11.60 10.61 -7.41
N LEU A 242 -12.81 10.92 -6.98
CA LEU A 242 -13.49 10.21 -5.89
C LEU A 242 -13.56 8.69 -6.10
N LEU A 243 -13.96 8.23 -7.29
CA LEU A 243 -13.98 6.79 -7.59
C LEU A 243 -12.58 6.18 -7.72
N GLY A 244 -11.56 7.01 -7.97
CA GLY A 244 -10.17 6.59 -7.96
C GLY A 244 -9.71 6.07 -6.60
N TYR A 245 -10.29 6.56 -5.50
CA TYR A 245 -9.95 6.06 -4.16
C TYR A 245 -10.28 4.58 -3.96
N LEU A 246 -11.21 4.02 -4.74
CA LEU A 246 -11.51 2.58 -4.73
C LEU A 246 -10.36 1.72 -5.28
N GLY A 247 -9.32 2.34 -5.87
CA GLY A 247 -8.09 1.66 -6.25
C GLY A 247 -7.13 1.38 -5.10
N PHE A 248 -7.20 2.14 -3.99
CA PHE A 248 -6.30 1.93 -2.86
C PHE A 248 -6.56 0.63 -2.07
N PRO A 249 -7.81 0.18 -1.85
CA PRO A 249 -8.08 -1.12 -1.24
C PRO A 249 -7.46 -2.32 -1.99
N PRO A 250 -7.68 -2.53 -3.30
CA PRO A 250 -7.03 -3.63 -4.01
C PRO A 250 -5.52 -3.46 -4.08
N LEU A 251 -4.99 -2.24 -4.14
CA LEU A 251 -3.55 -1.99 -4.03
C LEU A 251 -2.98 -2.47 -2.68
N ALA A 252 -3.65 -2.16 -1.57
CA ALA A 252 -3.25 -2.60 -0.23
C ALA A 252 -3.31 -4.12 -0.08
N MET A 253 -4.37 -4.75 -0.60
CA MET A 253 -4.48 -6.21 -0.64
C MET A 253 -3.42 -6.85 -1.53
N GLY A 254 -3.11 -6.23 -2.67
CA GLY A 254 -2.09 -6.70 -3.61
C GLY A 254 -0.70 -6.63 -2.98
N TYR A 255 -0.40 -5.55 -2.27
CA TYR A 255 0.84 -5.41 -1.50
C TYR A 255 0.92 -6.46 -0.38
N TYR A 256 -0.17 -6.69 0.38
CA TYR A 256 -0.22 -7.74 1.40
C TYR A 256 0.01 -9.15 0.82
N ALA A 257 -0.61 -9.45 -0.33
CA ALA A 257 -0.42 -10.71 -1.03
C ALA A 257 1.03 -10.87 -1.53
N PHE A 258 1.62 -9.82 -2.11
CA PHE A 258 3.02 -9.79 -2.52
C PHE A 258 3.98 -9.99 -1.36
N TYR A 259 3.76 -9.25 -0.28
CA TYR A 259 4.51 -9.35 0.96
C TYR A 259 4.47 -10.78 1.53
N SER A 260 3.28 -11.36 1.63
CA SER A 260 3.08 -12.73 2.12
C SER A 260 3.67 -13.78 1.19
N PHE A 261 3.67 -13.53 -0.12
CA PHE A 261 4.27 -14.40 -1.12
C PHE A 261 5.80 -14.49 -0.98
N ILE A 262 6.46 -13.35 -0.71
CA ILE A 262 7.92 -13.32 -0.55
C ILE A 262 8.36 -13.83 0.83
N LEU A 263 7.64 -13.46 1.88
CA LEU A 263 7.99 -13.94 3.21
C LEU A 263 7.76 -15.46 3.33
N ARG A 264 8.71 -16.13 3.98
CA ARG A 264 8.53 -17.52 4.41
C ARG A 264 7.54 -17.52 5.56
N LYS A 265 6.67 -18.54 5.61
CA LYS A 265 5.78 -18.79 6.77
C LYS A 265 6.68 -18.78 8.00
N THR A 266 6.56 -17.73 8.81
CA THR A 266 7.20 -17.75 10.12
C THR A 266 6.36 -18.73 10.90
N GLN A 267 6.89 -19.92 11.20
CA GLN A 267 6.25 -20.82 12.16
C GLN A 267 6.00 -19.96 13.40
N GLN A 268 4.74 -19.65 13.68
CA GLN A 268 4.34 -19.22 15.01
C GLN A 268 4.75 -20.38 15.90
N ARG A 269 5.90 -20.25 16.58
CA ARG A 269 6.17 -21.11 17.74
C ARG A 269 5.01 -20.83 18.70
N GLN A 270 4.25 -21.90 18.95
CA GLN A 270 3.21 -22.00 19.96
C GLN A 270 3.69 -21.42 21.29
#